data_AF-A0A7S0SMP4-F1
#
_entry.id   AF-A0A7S0SMP4-F1
#
_cell.length_a   1.000
_cell.length_b   1.000
_cell.length_c   1.000
_cell.angle_alpha   90.00
_cell.angle_beta   90.00
_cell.angle_gamma   90.00
#
_symmetry.space_group_name_H-M   'P 1'
#
loop_
_entity.id
_entity.type
_entity.pdbx_description
1 polymer ?
#
loop_
_entity_poly.entity_id
_entity_poly.type
_entity_poly.pdbx_seq_one_letter_code
_entity_poly.pdbx_strand_id
1 'polypeptide(L)'
;STIHRLLETRRGARDQDDDDADNDDSSSLLSYKGKFIRDANSPLDADVVVVDESSMLDLPLCAALLAAVKPGAQVVFVGDADQLPSVGPGSVLRDILGAGAVPAVQLREVFRQAEASGIIRAAHAINAGHLPAVPTRRWDPTARA
;
A
#
# COMPACT_ATOMS: atom_id res chain seq x y z
N SER A 1 -6.16 -7.73 6.90
CA SER A 1 -5.33 -7.30 8.05
C SER A 1 -4.51 -6.11 7.59
N THR A 2 -4.25 -5.08 8.40
CA THR A 2 -3.33 -4.00 8.01
C THR A 2 -1.88 -4.46 8.14
N ILE A 3 -0.97 -3.94 7.33
CA ILE A 3 0.46 -4.32 7.35
C ILE A 3 1.06 -4.13 8.76
N HIS A 4 0.66 -3.07 9.47
CA HIS A 4 1.02 -2.85 10.89
C HIS A 4 0.64 -3.98 11.83
N ARG A 5 -0.53 -4.58 11.62
CA ARG A 5 -0.99 -5.69 12.43
C ARG A 5 -0.28 -6.99 12.07
N LEU A 6 0.08 -7.14 10.80
CA LEU A 6 0.85 -8.27 10.28
C LEU A 6 2.31 -8.24 10.75
N LEU A 7 2.89 -7.05 10.86
CA LEU A 7 4.23 -6.84 11.43
C LEU A 7 4.23 -6.71 12.96
N GLU A 8 3.08 -6.90 13.60
CA GLU A 8 2.86 -6.85 15.04
C GLU A 8 3.61 -5.68 15.71
N THR A 9 3.07 -4.45 15.62
CA THR A 9 3.70 -3.30 16.30
C THR A 9 3.56 -3.42 17.82
N ARG A 10 4.66 -3.46 18.58
CA ARG A 10 4.62 -3.18 20.03
C ARG A 10 4.24 -1.70 20.20
N ARG A 11 2.96 -1.40 20.45
CA ARG A 11 2.56 -0.08 20.97
C ARG A 11 3.25 0.08 22.31
N GLY A 12 4.17 1.05 22.40
CA GLY A 12 5.06 1.25 23.54
C GLY A 12 4.36 1.06 24.89
N ALA A 13 4.67 -0.05 25.54
CA ALA A 13 4.52 -0.19 26.97
C ALA A 13 5.79 0.41 27.60
N ARG A 14 5.62 1.46 28.39
CA ARG A 14 6.64 1.86 29.37
C ARG A 14 6.72 0.73 30.39
N ASP A 15 7.88 0.12 30.54
CA ASP A 15 8.63 0.03 31.81
C ASP A 15 9.75 -1.03 31.73
N GLN A 16 10.91 -0.61 32.26
CA GLN A 16 12.00 -1.38 32.86
C GLN A 16 12.92 -2.26 31.97
N ASP A 17 14.14 -1.73 31.82
CA ASP A 17 15.45 -2.37 31.96
C ASP A 17 15.69 -3.72 31.25
N ASP A 18 16.37 -3.68 30.11
CA ASP A 18 17.37 -4.69 29.77
C ASP A 18 18.45 -4.05 28.88
N ASP A 19 19.67 -4.09 29.41
CA ASP A 19 20.92 -3.79 28.72
C ASP A 19 21.09 -4.75 27.53
N ASP A 20 21.05 -4.21 26.31
CA ASP A 20 21.74 -4.80 25.16
C ASP A 20 22.24 -3.66 24.28
N ALA A 21 23.51 -3.31 24.51
CA ALA A 21 24.32 -2.52 23.60
C ALA A 21 24.54 -3.30 22.30
N ASP A 22 24.77 -2.55 21.22
CA ASP A 22 25.10 -3.00 19.86
C ASP A 22 23.92 -3.43 18.98
N ASN A 23 23.16 -2.43 18.54
CA ASN A 23 22.89 -2.33 17.10
C ASN A 23 22.72 -0.86 16.70
N ASP A 24 23.70 -0.37 15.95
CA ASP A 24 23.68 0.91 15.23
C ASP A 24 22.61 0.84 14.12
N ASP A 25 21.34 0.87 14.51
CA ASP A 25 20.24 0.84 13.58
C ASP A 25 19.91 2.27 13.11
N SER A 26 20.67 2.70 12.12
CA SER A 26 20.37 3.89 11.31
C SER A 26 18.96 3.86 10.67
N SER A 27 18.19 2.76 10.81
CA SER A 27 16.78 2.65 10.37
C SER A 27 15.76 3.33 11.29
N SER A 28 16.15 3.77 12.50
CA SER A 28 15.30 4.58 13.40
C SER A 28 14.81 5.90 12.76
N LEU A 29 15.31 6.28 11.59
CA LEU A 29 15.02 7.55 10.93
C LEU A 29 13.82 7.56 9.97
N LEU A 30 13.15 6.43 9.74
CA LEU A 30 11.98 6.37 8.85
C LEU A 30 10.65 6.07 9.59
N SER A 31 10.36 6.93 10.58
CA SER A 31 9.01 7.41 10.95
C SER A 31 7.87 6.42 11.31
N TYR A 32 8.12 5.14 11.59
CA TYR A 32 7.13 4.34 12.32
C TYR A 32 7.48 4.28 13.81
N LYS A 33 6.58 4.83 14.63
CA LYS A 33 6.73 5.00 16.08
C LYS A 33 6.57 3.64 16.78
N GLY A 34 7.57 2.77 16.66
CA GLY A 34 7.64 1.45 17.28
C GLY A 34 8.47 0.46 16.48
N LYS A 35 9.13 -0.48 17.17
CA LYS A 35 9.84 -1.61 16.54
C LYS A 35 8.81 -2.65 16.09
N PHE A 36 8.90 -3.10 14.83
CA PHE A 36 8.13 -4.24 14.35
C PHE A 36 8.66 -5.51 15.01
N ILE A 37 7.77 -6.44 15.37
CA ILE A 37 8.16 -7.72 16.00
C ILE A 37 8.59 -8.73 14.93
N ARG A 38 8.05 -8.59 13.72
CA ARG A 38 8.43 -9.43 12.57
C ARG A 38 9.53 -8.75 11.76
N ASP A 39 10.60 -9.47 11.54
CA ASP A 39 11.81 -9.03 10.84
C ASP A 39 12.55 -10.23 10.23
N ALA A 40 13.78 -10.04 9.77
CA ALA A 40 14.58 -11.12 9.17
C ALA A 40 14.91 -12.26 10.15
N ASN A 41 14.97 -12.00 11.46
CA ASN A 41 15.25 -12.99 12.50
C ASN A 41 13.97 -13.67 13.00
N SER A 42 12.83 -13.00 12.89
CA SER A 42 11.50 -13.50 13.23
C SER A 42 10.54 -13.29 12.04
N PRO A 43 10.66 -14.10 10.97
CA PRO A 43 9.91 -13.88 9.75
C PRO A 43 8.42 -14.17 9.94
N LEU A 44 7.64 -13.75 8.95
CA LEU A 44 6.23 -14.07 8.81
C LEU A 44 6.04 -15.56 8.57
N ASP A 45 5.13 -16.16 9.31
CA ASP A 45 4.70 -17.55 9.10
C ASP A 45 3.70 -17.64 7.93
N ALA A 46 4.18 -17.32 6.73
CA ALA A 46 3.39 -17.34 5.50
C ALA A 46 4.25 -17.71 4.29
N ASP A 47 3.76 -18.63 3.45
CA ASP A 47 4.39 -18.97 2.16
C ASP A 47 4.05 -17.97 1.06
N VAL A 48 2.91 -17.28 1.18
CA VAL A 48 2.43 -16.27 0.25
C VAL A 48 1.90 -15.07 1.03
N VAL A 49 2.36 -13.88 0.67
CA VAL A 49 1.90 -12.60 1.23
C VAL A 49 1.25 -11.78 0.11
N VAL A 50 -0.04 -11.49 0.25
CA VAL A 50 -0.76 -10.62 -0.67
C VAL A 50 -0.96 -9.25 -0.02
N VAL A 51 -0.47 -8.21 -0.68
CA VAL A 51 -0.56 -6.82 -0.23
C VAL A 51 -1.55 -6.09 -1.12
N ASP A 52 -2.75 -5.85 -0.60
CA ASP A 52 -3.77 -5.04 -1.26
C ASP A 52 -3.56 -3.54 -1.01
N GLU A 53 -4.08 -2.69 -1.90
CA GLU A 53 -3.92 -1.23 -1.89
C GLU A 53 -2.45 -0.76 -1.77
N SER A 54 -1.55 -1.48 -2.44
CA SER A 54 -0.11 -1.21 -2.43
C SER A 54 0.29 0.16 -3.02
N SER A 55 -0.60 0.85 -3.73
CA SER A 55 -0.41 2.24 -4.17
C SER A 55 -0.25 3.21 -2.99
N MET A 56 -0.89 2.89 -1.85
CA MET A 56 -0.82 3.66 -0.61
C MET A 56 0.35 3.23 0.30
N LEU A 57 1.15 2.23 -0.10
CA LEU A 57 2.27 1.73 0.68
C LEU A 57 3.44 2.73 0.61
N ASP A 58 3.91 3.17 1.78
CA ASP A 58 5.13 3.97 1.88
C ASP A 58 6.40 3.09 1.86
N LEU A 59 7.53 3.70 1.48
CA LEU A 59 8.81 3.00 1.35
C LEU A 59 9.28 2.33 2.66
N PRO A 60 9.20 2.98 3.84
CA PRO A 60 9.64 2.37 5.10
C PRO A 60 8.84 1.12 5.47
N LEU A 61 7.51 1.16 5.30
CA LEU A 61 6.65 0.02 5.60
C LEU A 61 6.85 -1.12 4.60
N CYS A 62 7.09 -0.80 3.33
CA CYS A 62 7.47 -1.81 2.33
C CYS A 62 8.79 -2.50 2.69
N ALA A 63 9.82 -1.72 3.06
CA ALA A 63 11.11 -2.26 3.46
C ALA A 63 10.98 -3.19 4.68
N ALA A 64 10.24 -2.77 5.70
CA ALA A 64 9.97 -3.59 6.89
C ALA A 64 9.19 -4.87 6.54
N LEU A 65 8.18 -4.77 5.66
CA LEU A 65 7.44 -5.94 5.20
C LEU A 65 8.35 -6.94 4.49
N LEU A 66 9.14 -6.49 3.53
CA LEU A 66 10.04 -7.36 2.76
C LEU A 66 11.12 -7.98 3.63
N ALA A 67 11.65 -7.25 4.62
CA ALA A 67 12.60 -7.79 5.59
C ALA A 67 12.00 -8.93 6.44
N ALA A 68 10.70 -8.91 6.70
CA ALA A 68 9.99 -9.92 7.45
C ALA A 68 9.51 -11.12 6.60
N VAL A 69 9.67 -11.09 5.27
CA VAL A 69 9.26 -12.21 4.39
C VAL A 69 10.32 -13.30 4.44
N LYS A 70 9.90 -14.54 4.73
CA LYS A 70 10.82 -15.69 4.76
C LYS A 70 11.41 -15.98 3.38
N PRO A 71 12.68 -16.41 3.28
CA PRO A 71 13.26 -16.86 2.02
C PRO A 71 12.41 -17.95 1.36
N GLY A 72 12.16 -17.81 0.06
CA GLY A 72 11.34 -18.74 -0.72
C GLY A 72 9.82 -18.46 -0.67
N ALA A 73 9.35 -17.57 0.19
CA ALA A 73 7.96 -17.11 0.13
C ALA A 73 7.72 -16.14 -1.04
N GLN A 74 6.47 -16.09 -1.51
CA GLN A 74 6.04 -15.23 -2.60
C GLN A 74 5.32 -13.98 -2.06
N VAL A 75 5.58 -12.83 -2.68
CA VAL A 75 4.88 -11.58 -2.37
C VAL A 75 4.14 -11.11 -3.62
N VAL A 76 2.85 -10.84 -3.48
CA VAL A 76 2.00 -10.31 -4.53
C VAL A 76 1.50 -8.93 -4.13
N PHE A 77 1.91 -7.91 -4.88
CA PHE A 77 1.38 -6.56 -4.73
C PHE A 77 0.15 -6.37 -5.62
N VAL A 78 -0.93 -5.88 -5.04
CA VAL A 78 -2.17 -5.53 -5.71
C VAL A 78 -2.47 -4.07 -5.41
N GLY A 79 -2.82 -3.29 -6.42
CA GLY A 79 -3.08 -1.87 -6.26
C GLY A 79 -3.29 -1.18 -7.61
N ASP A 80 -3.66 0.09 -7.54
CA ASP A 80 -3.87 0.94 -8.71
C ASP A 80 -2.72 1.94 -8.84
N ALA A 81 -1.96 1.84 -9.93
CA ALA A 81 -0.84 2.73 -10.20
C ALA A 81 -1.28 4.16 -10.55
N ASP A 82 -2.53 4.36 -10.97
CA ASP A 82 -3.09 5.65 -11.34
C ASP A 82 -3.81 6.34 -10.15
N GLN A 83 -3.90 5.67 -8.99
CA GLN A 83 -4.40 6.29 -7.77
C GLN A 83 -3.42 7.29 -7.17
N LEU A 84 -3.90 8.07 -6.20
CA LEU A 84 -3.05 8.95 -5.40
C LEU A 84 -1.94 8.14 -4.73
N PRO A 85 -0.69 8.65 -4.72
CA PRO A 85 0.41 7.97 -4.05
C PRO A 85 0.19 7.97 -2.53
N SER A 86 0.95 7.13 -1.83
CA SER A 86 1.01 7.15 -0.36
C SER A 86 1.22 8.56 0.19
N VAL A 87 0.64 8.82 1.37
CA VAL A 87 0.88 10.05 2.13
C VAL A 87 2.31 10.06 2.72
N GLY A 88 2.91 8.88 2.90
CA GLY A 88 4.30 8.72 3.32
C GLY A 88 5.31 8.87 2.17
N PRO A 89 6.61 8.84 2.48
CA PRO A 89 7.65 9.01 1.47
C PRO A 89 7.72 7.80 0.50
N GLY A 90 7.90 8.11 -0.78
CA GLY A 90 8.11 7.13 -1.86
C GLY A 90 6.83 6.71 -2.58
N SER A 91 6.97 6.16 -3.79
CA SER A 91 5.85 5.63 -4.59
C SER A 91 6.15 4.18 -4.96
N VAL A 92 6.14 3.30 -3.96
CA VAL A 92 6.62 1.92 -4.04
C VAL A 92 6.07 1.17 -5.25
N LEU A 93 4.74 1.12 -5.39
CA LEU A 93 4.10 0.39 -6.49
C LEU A 93 4.53 0.93 -7.86
N ARG A 94 4.54 2.26 -8.02
CA ARG A 94 4.92 2.91 -9.28
C ARG A 94 6.40 2.70 -9.61
N ASP A 95 7.26 2.76 -8.61
CA ASP A 95 8.71 2.58 -8.75
C ASP A 95 9.04 1.12 -9.11
N ILE A 96 8.36 0.14 -8.49
CA ILE A 96 8.49 -1.28 -8.84
C ILE A 96 8.06 -1.53 -10.29
N LEU A 97 6.90 -1.01 -10.70
CA LEU A 97 6.41 -1.13 -12.07
C LEU A 97 7.35 -0.45 -13.08
N GLY A 98 7.86 0.73 -12.75
CA GLY A 98 8.80 1.49 -13.60
C GLY A 98 10.18 0.86 -13.73
N ALA A 99 10.65 0.15 -12.69
CA ALA A 99 11.92 -0.56 -12.73
C ALA A 99 11.92 -1.77 -13.68
N GLY A 100 10.74 -2.36 -13.96
CA GLY A 100 10.62 -3.54 -14.83
C GLY A 100 11.31 -4.80 -14.30
N ALA A 101 11.78 -4.79 -13.06
CA ALA A 101 12.51 -5.88 -12.43
C ALA A 101 11.59 -6.96 -11.83
N VAL A 102 10.32 -6.63 -11.61
CA VAL A 102 9.32 -7.52 -11.02
C VAL A 102 8.25 -7.85 -12.07
N PRO A 103 7.87 -9.12 -12.26
CA PRO A 103 6.77 -9.48 -13.14
C PRO A 103 5.49 -8.77 -12.74
N ALA A 104 4.86 -8.09 -13.70
CA ALA A 104 3.66 -7.31 -13.47
C ALA A 104 2.59 -7.61 -14.53
N VAL A 105 1.33 -7.62 -14.09
CA VAL A 105 0.16 -7.76 -14.95
C VAL A 105 -0.78 -6.60 -14.67
N GLN A 106 -1.11 -5.84 -15.70
CA GLN A 106 -2.11 -4.77 -15.60
C GLN A 106 -3.47 -5.30 -16.06
N LEU A 107 -4.46 -5.26 -15.16
CA LEU A 107 -5.84 -5.58 -15.49
C LEU A 107 -6.49 -4.36 -16.16
N ARG A 108 -7.01 -4.51 -17.38
CA ARG A 108 -7.56 -3.40 -18.18
C ARG A 108 -9.08 -3.43 -18.31
N GLU A 109 -9.70 -4.58 -18.06
CA GLU A 109 -11.13 -4.78 -18.27
C GLU A 109 -11.91 -4.55 -16.98
N VAL A 110 -12.97 -3.74 -17.06
CA VAL A 110 -13.78 -3.34 -15.91
C VAL A 110 -15.10 -4.11 -15.90
N PHE A 111 -15.17 -5.20 -15.13
CA PHE A 111 -16.36 -6.05 -15.02
C PHE A 111 -17.37 -5.59 -13.95
N ARG A 112 -17.51 -4.29 -13.70
CA ARG A 112 -18.55 -3.78 -12.79
C ARG A 112 -19.85 -3.64 -13.57
N GLN A 113 -21.01 -3.93 -12.94
CA GLN A 113 -22.36 -3.83 -13.54
C GLN A 113 -22.76 -2.43 -14.07
N ALA A 114 -21.82 -1.48 -14.12
CA ALA A 114 -22.02 -0.08 -14.43
C ALA A 114 -21.07 0.40 -15.53
N GLU A 115 -20.75 -0.44 -16.51
CA GLU A 115 -19.98 -0.07 -17.72
C GLU A 115 -20.56 1.19 -18.40
N ALA A 116 -21.86 1.42 -18.28
CA ALA A 116 -22.55 2.63 -18.73
C ALA A 116 -22.54 3.82 -17.72
N SER A 117 -21.95 3.68 -16.54
CA SER A 117 -21.95 4.75 -15.52
C SER A 117 -21.01 5.88 -15.88
N GLY A 118 -21.43 7.12 -15.60
CA GLY A 118 -20.62 8.32 -15.85
C GLY A 118 -19.29 8.34 -15.09
N ILE A 119 -19.18 7.60 -13.97
CA ILE A 119 -17.98 7.55 -13.13
C ILE A 119 -16.82 6.84 -13.84
N ILE A 120 -17.07 5.69 -14.48
CA ILE A 120 -16.00 4.95 -15.19
C ILE A 120 -15.49 5.76 -16.38
N ARG A 121 -16.40 6.32 -17.18
CA ARG A 121 -16.03 7.19 -18.31
C ARG A 121 -15.25 8.42 -17.85
N ALA A 122 -15.63 8.99 -16.71
CA ALA A 122 -14.94 10.14 -16.15
C ALA A 122 -13.51 9.79 -15.69
N ALA A 123 -13.32 8.64 -15.03
CA ALA A 123 -12.01 8.18 -14.59
C ALA A 123 -11.06 7.95 -15.78
N HIS A 124 -11.51 7.23 -16.83
CA HIS A 124 -10.70 7.04 -18.04
C HIS A 124 -10.34 8.36 -18.74
N ALA A 125 -11.28 9.33 -18.78
CA ALA A 125 -11.00 10.64 -19.35
C ALA A 125 -9.89 11.35 -18.57
N ILE A 126 -9.96 11.38 -17.24
CA ILE A 126 -8.96 12.00 -16.37
C ILE A 126 -7.58 11.34 -16.56
N ASN A 127 -7.51 10.00 -16.54
CA ASN A 127 -6.24 9.28 -16.71
C ASN A 127 -5.63 9.52 -18.10
N ALA A 128 -6.47 9.78 -19.12
CA ALA A 128 -6.04 10.16 -20.47
C ALA A 128 -5.74 11.66 -20.64
N GLY A 129 -5.87 12.48 -19.59
CA GLY A 129 -5.67 13.93 -19.64
C GLY A 129 -6.82 14.73 -20.25
N HIS A 130 -8.01 14.13 -20.39
CA HIS A 130 -9.22 14.77 -20.90
C HIS A 130 -10.17 15.19 -19.77
N LEU A 131 -10.88 16.30 -19.97
CA LEU A 131 -11.94 16.70 -19.05
C LEU A 131 -13.15 15.75 -19.16
N PRO A 132 -13.63 15.19 -18.04
CA PRO A 132 -14.80 14.32 -18.06
C PRO A 132 -16.07 15.14 -18.33
N ALA A 133 -17.02 14.54 -19.04
CA ALA A 133 -18.36 15.12 -19.19
C ALA A 133 -19.14 15.02 -17.86
N VAL A 134 -19.17 16.12 -17.09
CA VAL A 134 -19.88 16.18 -15.80
C VAL A 134 -21.36 16.55 -16.06
N PRO A 135 -22.33 15.77 -15.59
CA PRO A 135 -23.74 16.15 -15.72
C PRO A 135 -24.02 17.43 -14.92
N THR A 136 -24.73 18.38 -15.52
CA THR A 136 -25.09 19.69 -14.93
C THR A 136 -26.11 19.59 -13.80
N ARG A 137 -26.62 18.40 -13.49
CA ARG A 137 -27.57 18.18 -12.40
C ARG A 137 -26.84 18.33 -11.07
N ARG A 138 -26.94 19.52 -10.50
CA ARG A 138 -26.48 19.80 -9.13
C ARG A 138 -27.25 18.89 -8.18
N TRP A 139 -26.53 18.23 -7.28
CA TRP A 139 -27.15 17.46 -6.20
C TRP A 139 -28.08 18.39 -5.40
N ASP A 140 -29.36 18.03 -5.35
CA ASP A 140 -30.38 18.76 -4.57
C ASP A 140 -30.70 17.93 -3.33
N PRO A 141 -30.25 18.34 -2.13
CA PRO A 141 -30.50 17.61 -0.90
C PRO A 141 -31.99 17.60 -0.50
N THR A 142 -32.85 18.36 -1.18
CA THR A 142 -34.30 18.41 -0.92
C THR A 142 -35.12 17.55 -1.88
N ALA A 143 -34.52 17.02 -2.95
CA ALA A 143 -35.18 16.11 -3.86
C ALA A 143 -35.35 14.72 -3.20
N ARG A 144 -36.52 14.48 -2.59
CA ARG A 144 -36.88 13.18 -2.03
C ARG A 144 -36.90 12.08 -3.11
N ALA A 145 -36.37 10.92 -2.75
CA ALA A 145 -36.37 9.68 -3.54
C ALA A 145 -37.78 9.11 -3.72
#